data_AF-E0W4I7-F1
#
_entry.id   AF-E0W4I7-F1
#
_cell.length_a   1.000
_cell.length_b   1.000
_cell.length_c   1.000
_cell.angle_alpha   90.00
_cell.angle_beta   90.00
_cell.angle_gamma   90.00
#
_symmetry.space_group_name_H-M   'P 1'
#
loop_
_entity.id
_entity.type
_entity.pdbx_description
1 polymer ?
#
loop_
_entity_poly.entity_id
_entity_poly.type
_entity_poly.pdbx_seq_one_letter_code
_entity_poly.pdbx_strand_id
1 'polypeptide(L)'
;MAEVKNNNNNNLFQIIIIGGGISGLAAGDALVKKGITNFKILEARDKIGGRVEAYEMGNLKLEMGANYIHGILGNPMYELALNHGLIDITHTPKDHQVLAVMEDGSQIPFLMLQEVYEAYTCFLRRCEEYFLSQFLPPEGISNVGDHIKLEVALYLDRINDNKEKHIKQLIFDSLLKRETCITGCNDMNEVNLIELGSYIELQGGNIVLPGGYSSVLQA
;
A
#
# COMPACT_ATOMS: atom_id res chain seq x y z
N MET A 1 8.42 4.54 -67.75
CA MET A 1 7.67 3.80 -66.71
C MET A 1 8.11 4.36 -65.38
N ALA A 2 7.16 4.81 -64.57
CA ALA A 2 7.42 5.57 -63.36
C ALA A 2 8.08 4.71 -62.27
N GLU A 3 9.15 5.23 -61.66
CA GLU A 3 9.71 4.70 -60.43
C GLU A 3 8.69 4.88 -59.30
N VAL A 4 8.22 3.76 -58.76
CA VAL A 4 7.45 3.76 -57.51
C VAL A 4 8.44 4.05 -56.38
N LYS A 5 8.50 5.31 -55.95
CA LYS A 5 9.18 5.69 -54.70
C LYS A 5 8.42 5.04 -53.54
N ASN A 6 9.01 3.98 -52.98
CA ASN A 6 8.56 3.38 -51.73
C ASN A 6 8.84 4.37 -50.58
N ASN A 7 7.91 5.28 -50.32
CA ASN A 7 7.90 6.13 -49.15
C ASN A 7 7.41 5.33 -47.93
N ASN A 8 8.16 4.31 -47.53
CA ASN A 8 7.98 3.71 -46.21
C ASN A 8 8.77 4.56 -45.19
N ASN A 9 8.22 5.73 -44.85
CA ASN A 9 8.52 6.37 -43.58
C ASN A 9 7.88 5.52 -42.47
N ASN A 10 8.39 4.30 -42.28
CA ASN A 10 8.09 3.53 -41.08
C ASN A 10 8.80 4.25 -39.94
N ASN A 11 8.11 5.21 -39.33
CA ASN A 11 8.49 5.83 -38.07
C ASN A 11 8.43 4.73 -36.99
N LEU A 12 9.46 3.88 -36.99
CA LEU A 12 9.64 2.83 -36.00
C LEU A 12 10.07 3.53 -34.71
N PHE A 13 9.24 3.39 -33.69
CA PHE A 13 9.60 3.78 -32.33
C PHE A 13 10.78 2.93 -31.88
N GLN A 14 11.82 3.57 -31.34
CA GLN A 14 12.98 2.86 -30.80
C GLN A 14 12.65 2.15 -29.49
N ILE A 15 11.70 2.70 -28.73
CA ILE A 15 11.30 2.20 -27.42
C ILE A 15 9.78 2.10 -27.38
N ILE A 16 9.28 0.96 -26.93
CA ILE A 16 7.86 0.74 -26.64
C ILE A 16 7.74 0.51 -25.13
N ILE A 17 6.90 1.32 -24.48
CA ILE A 17 6.52 1.16 -23.08
C ILE A 17 5.11 0.57 -23.06
N ILE A 18 4.91 -0.55 -22.37
CA ILE A 18 3.61 -1.23 -22.27
C ILE A 18 3.00 -0.90 -20.91
N GLY A 19 1.82 -0.28 -20.92
CA GLY A 19 1.10 0.23 -19.75
C GLY A 19 1.31 1.72 -19.51
N GLY A 20 0.21 2.47 -19.43
CA GLY A 20 0.12 3.89 -19.10
C GLY A 20 -0.24 4.14 -17.64
N GLY A 21 0.16 3.26 -16.73
CA GLY A 21 0.13 3.51 -15.28
C GLY A 21 1.31 4.37 -14.80
N ILE A 22 1.38 4.64 -13.50
CA ILE A 22 2.42 5.52 -12.92
C ILE A 22 3.86 5.11 -13.31
N SER A 23 4.16 3.81 -13.39
CA SER A 23 5.48 3.31 -13.78
C SER A 23 5.81 3.57 -15.25
N GLY A 24 4.85 3.36 -16.16
CA GLY A 24 5.03 3.62 -17.58
C GLY A 24 5.12 5.10 -17.91
N LEU A 25 4.30 5.91 -17.24
CA LEU A 25 4.36 7.37 -17.33
C LEU A 25 5.70 7.91 -16.82
N ALA A 26 6.17 7.44 -15.66
CA ALA A 26 7.47 7.81 -15.11
C ALA A 26 8.64 7.40 -16.02
N ALA A 27 8.57 6.21 -16.64
CA ALA A 27 9.57 5.80 -17.63
C ALA A 27 9.57 6.72 -18.86
N GLY A 28 8.39 7.11 -19.36
CA GLY A 28 8.25 8.05 -20.46
C GLY A 28 8.82 9.44 -20.11
N ASP A 29 8.48 9.98 -18.95
CA ASP A 29 9.02 11.25 -18.44
C ASP A 29 10.55 11.21 -18.33
N ALA A 30 11.11 10.11 -17.80
CA ALA A 30 12.55 9.92 -17.69
C ALA A 30 13.27 9.90 -19.05
N LEU A 31 12.64 9.34 -20.10
CA LEU A 31 13.18 9.36 -21.47
C LEU A 31 13.15 10.78 -22.05
N VAL A 32 12.04 11.50 -21.88
CA VAL A 32 11.91 12.89 -22.34
C VAL A 32 12.96 13.78 -21.67
N LYS A 33 13.17 13.65 -20.36
CA LYS A 33 14.20 14.39 -19.61
C LYS A 33 15.62 14.11 -20.11
N LYS A 34 15.87 12.96 -20.74
CA LYS A 34 17.14 12.60 -21.39
C LYS A 34 17.22 12.98 -22.88
N GLY A 35 16.20 13.67 -23.41
CA GLY A 35 16.12 14.05 -24.82
C GLY A 35 15.74 12.90 -25.76
N ILE A 36 15.30 11.76 -25.22
CA ILE A 36 14.89 10.60 -26.01
C ILE A 36 13.38 10.70 -26.24
N THR A 37 12.99 11.06 -27.46
CA THR A 37 11.57 11.29 -27.83
C THR A 37 11.01 10.25 -28.80
N ASN A 38 11.86 9.38 -29.37
CA ASN A 38 11.42 8.32 -30.28
C ASN A 38 10.89 7.09 -29.52
N PHE A 39 9.84 7.28 -28.72
CA PHE A 39 9.17 6.21 -27.98
C PHE A 39 7.65 6.32 -28.06
N LYS A 40 6.97 5.23 -27.71
CA LYS A 40 5.51 5.16 -27.60
C LYS A 40 5.10 4.43 -26.34
N ILE A 41 4.11 4.97 -25.64
CA ILE A 41 3.40 4.27 -24.54
C ILE A 41 2.14 3.63 -25.14
N LEU A 42 1.95 2.34 -24.89
CA LEU A 42 0.78 1.57 -25.28
C LEU A 42 0.00 1.18 -24.03
N GLU A 43 -1.15 1.82 -23.81
CA GLU A 43 -2.09 1.47 -22.73
C GLU A 43 -3.20 0.58 -23.30
N ALA A 44 -3.59 -0.44 -22.55
CA ALA A 44 -4.61 -1.40 -22.96
C ALA A 44 -6.03 -0.83 -22.80
N ARG A 45 -6.23 0.05 -21.82
CA ARG A 45 -7.47 0.79 -21.56
C ARG A 45 -7.59 2.02 -22.45
N ASP A 46 -8.77 2.61 -22.43
CA ASP A 46 -9.10 3.91 -23.02
C ASP A 46 -8.60 5.11 -22.19
N LYS A 47 -7.98 4.85 -21.03
CA LYS A 47 -7.46 5.86 -20.11
C LYS A 47 -6.16 5.43 -19.45
N ILE A 48 -5.30 6.42 -19.21
CA ILE A 48 -4.07 6.28 -18.42
C ILE A 48 -4.37 6.13 -16.92
N GLY A 49 -3.33 5.91 -16.11
CA GLY A 49 -3.37 5.85 -14.65
C GLY A 49 -3.31 4.44 -14.08
N GLY A 50 -3.85 3.44 -14.79
CA GLY A 50 -3.84 2.05 -14.35
C GLY A 50 -4.57 1.90 -13.00
N ARG A 51 -3.82 1.56 -11.94
CA ARG A 51 -4.33 1.46 -10.55
C ARG A 51 -4.51 2.81 -9.84
N VAL A 52 -4.15 3.92 -10.49
CA VAL A 52 -4.53 5.26 -10.06
C VAL A 52 -5.78 5.64 -10.84
N GLU A 53 -6.93 5.61 -10.17
CA GLU A 53 -8.22 5.78 -10.81
C GLU A 53 -9.21 6.40 -9.83
N ALA A 54 -9.93 7.41 -10.31
CA ALA A 54 -11.02 8.04 -9.58
C ALA A 54 -12.32 8.00 -10.38
N TYR A 55 -13.43 8.02 -9.66
CA TYR A 55 -14.78 8.13 -10.18
C TYR A 55 -15.43 9.41 -9.67
N GLU A 56 -15.98 10.20 -10.58
CA GLU A 56 -16.70 11.43 -10.25
C GLU A 56 -18.18 11.10 -9.96
N MET A 57 -18.65 11.45 -8.77
CA MET A 57 -20.02 11.27 -8.30
C MET A 57 -20.60 12.61 -7.84
N GLY A 58 -21.21 13.34 -8.77
CA GLY A 58 -21.71 14.69 -8.52
C GLY A 58 -20.56 15.66 -8.26
N ASN A 59 -20.54 16.27 -7.07
CA ASN A 59 -19.44 17.16 -6.63
C ASN A 59 -18.38 16.41 -5.80
N LEU A 60 -18.45 15.08 -5.74
CA LEU A 60 -17.53 14.23 -4.99
C LEU A 60 -16.66 13.44 -5.95
N LYS A 61 -15.39 13.29 -5.57
CA LYS A 61 -14.44 12.44 -6.26
C LYS A 61 -14.08 11.26 -5.38
N LEU A 62 -14.28 10.05 -5.90
CA LEU A 62 -14.01 8.80 -5.19
C LEU A 62 -12.77 8.14 -5.79
N GLU A 63 -11.69 8.04 -5.01
CA GLU A 63 -10.51 7.27 -5.41
C GLU A 63 -10.83 5.77 -5.32
N MET A 64 -10.77 5.09 -6.46
CA MET A 64 -11.05 3.65 -6.58
C MET A 64 -9.80 2.79 -6.47
N GLY A 65 -8.62 3.42 -6.39
CA GLY A 65 -7.33 2.76 -6.30
C GLY A 65 -6.43 3.43 -5.26
N ALA A 66 -5.22 3.83 -5.67
CA ALA A 66 -4.30 4.54 -4.78
C ALA A 66 -4.97 5.79 -4.18
N ASN A 67 -4.75 6.02 -2.89
CA ASN A 67 -5.37 7.14 -2.15
C ASN A 67 -4.38 7.90 -1.25
N TYR A 68 -3.30 7.26 -0.83
CA TYR A 68 -2.35 7.79 0.14
C TYR A 68 -0.94 7.88 -0.45
N ILE A 69 -0.19 8.90 -0.02
CA ILE A 69 1.28 8.89 -0.09
C ILE A 69 1.77 8.40 1.27
N HIS A 70 2.38 7.21 1.29
CA HIS A 70 2.92 6.59 2.51
C HIS A 70 4.38 6.99 2.72
N GLY A 71 4.65 7.70 3.82
CA GLY A 71 5.95 8.33 4.07
C GLY A 71 6.21 9.53 3.17
N ILE A 72 6.57 10.67 3.74
CA ILE A 72 6.89 11.89 2.96
C ILE A 72 8.39 12.11 2.79
N LEU A 73 9.22 11.51 3.64
CA LEU A 73 10.66 11.72 3.62
C LEU A 73 11.31 10.87 2.52
N GLY A 74 11.89 11.55 1.53
CA GLY A 74 12.51 10.91 0.37
C GLY A 74 11.50 10.25 -0.58
N ASN A 75 10.21 10.57 -0.46
CA ASN A 75 9.18 10.00 -1.32
C ASN A 75 9.02 10.83 -2.61
N PRO A 76 9.31 10.26 -3.80
CA PRO A 76 9.21 10.98 -5.06
C PRO A 76 7.77 11.44 -5.37
N MET A 77 6.76 10.75 -4.85
CA MET A 77 5.37 11.16 -5.03
C MET A 77 5.03 12.40 -4.19
N TYR A 78 5.63 12.53 -3.00
CA TYR A 78 5.48 13.72 -2.17
C TYR A 78 6.13 14.94 -2.85
N GLU A 79 7.35 14.77 -3.37
CA GLU A 79 8.06 15.83 -4.10
C GLU A 79 7.29 16.26 -5.36
N LEU A 80 6.78 15.30 -6.14
CA LEU A 80 5.95 15.57 -7.32
C LEU A 80 4.71 16.37 -6.94
N ALA A 81 4.00 15.96 -5.89
CA ALA A 81 2.80 16.63 -5.44
C ALA A 81 3.08 18.05 -4.91
N LEU A 82 4.18 18.25 -4.20
CA LEU A 82 4.61 19.57 -3.73
C LEU A 82 4.93 20.51 -4.90
N ASN A 83 5.70 20.04 -5.88
CA ASN A 83 6.12 20.83 -7.04
C ASN A 83 4.95 21.28 -7.94
N HIS A 84 3.83 20.54 -7.90
CA HIS A 84 2.63 20.83 -8.67
C HIS A 84 1.52 21.47 -7.82
N GLY A 85 1.82 21.88 -6.58
CA GLY A 85 0.86 22.56 -5.70
C GLY A 85 -0.33 21.69 -5.29
N LEU A 86 -0.15 20.36 -5.25
CA LEU A 86 -1.19 19.39 -4.89
C LEU A 86 -1.30 19.17 -3.37
N ILE A 87 -0.39 19.75 -2.58
CA ILE A 87 -0.34 19.61 -1.12
C ILE A 87 -0.37 20.99 -0.48
N ASP A 88 -1.16 21.13 0.58
CA ASP A 88 -1.11 22.26 1.51
C ASP A 88 -0.38 21.82 2.79
N ILE A 89 0.88 22.25 2.93
CA ILE A 89 1.73 21.94 4.09
C ILE A 89 1.26 22.60 5.39
N THR A 90 0.31 23.53 5.31
CA THR A 90 -0.28 24.16 6.50
C THR A 90 -1.46 23.36 7.06
N HIS A 91 -1.92 22.36 6.32
CA HIS A 91 -3.03 21.52 6.74
C HIS A 91 -2.56 20.42 7.70
N THR A 92 -2.79 20.64 9.00
CA THR A 92 -2.61 19.57 9.99
C THR A 92 -3.81 18.62 9.94
N PRO A 93 -3.59 17.30 9.75
CA PRO A 93 -4.67 16.33 9.85
C PRO A 93 -5.37 16.44 11.20
N LYS A 94 -6.71 16.29 11.21
CA LYS A 94 -7.46 16.23 12.46
C LYS A 94 -7.17 14.92 13.17
N ASP A 95 -7.09 14.97 14.49
CA ASP A 95 -7.01 13.76 15.31
C ASP A 95 -8.22 12.85 15.03
N HIS A 96 -7.93 11.57 14.83
CA HIS A 96 -8.94 10.54 14.67
C HIS A 96 -9.16 9.82 16.01
N GLN A 97 -10.43 9.52 16.31
CA GLN A 97 -10.77 8.65 17.44
C GLN A 97 -10.81 7.21 16.96
N VAL A 98 -10.11 6.33 17.66
CA VAL A 98 -10.16 4.88 17.43
C VAL A 98 -11.21 4.28 18.34
N LEU A 99 -12.18 3.58 17.74
CA LEU A 99 -13.22 2.87 18.44
C LEU A 99 -13.26 1.42 17.95
N ALA A 100 -13.33 0.48 18.89
CA ALA A 100 -13.63 -0.93 18.59
C ALA A 100 -14.98 -1.30 19.19
N VAL A 101 -15.84 -1.93 18.37
CA VAL A 101 -17.19 -2.34 18.75
C VAL A 101 -17.41 -3.80 18.38
N MET A 102 -18.22 -4.48 19.18
CA MET A 102 -18.74 -5.80 18.88
C MET A 102 -19.90 -5.72 17.89
N GLU A 103 -20.32 -6.86 17.36
CA GLU A 103 -21.44 -6.95 16.40
C GLU A 103 -22.76 -6.41 16.95
N ASP A 104 -22.96 -6.47 18.28
CA ASP A 104 -24.13 -5.93 18.97
C ASP A 104 -24.05 -4.42 19.23
N GLY A 105 -22.97 -3.76 18.79
CA GLY A 105 -22.70 -2.33 19.00
C GLY A 105 -22.10 -2.00 20.35
N SER A 106 -21.84 -2.98 21.23
CA SER A 106 -21.16 -2.74 22.50
C SER A 106 -19.70 -2.34 22.26
N GLN A 107 -19.23 -1.34 23.00
CA GLN A 107 -17.87 -0.83 22.86
C GLN A 107 -16.88 -1.69 23.65
N ILE A 108 -15.75 -2.01 23.03
CA ILE A 108 -14.62 -2.65 23.70
C ILE A 108 -13.86 -1.58 24.49
N PRO A 109 -13.50 -1.85 25.76
CA PRO A 109 -12.69 -0.90 26.55
C PRO A 109 -11.38 -0.54 25.83
N PHE A 110 -11.08 0.75 25.73
CA PHE A 110 -9.90 1.24 25.00
C PHE A 110 -8.58 0.63 25.51
N LEU A 111 -8.43 0.44 26.83
CA LEU A 111 -7.24 -0.17 27.42
C LEU A 111 -7.02 -1.61 26.94
N MET A 112 -8.10 -2.38 26.75
CA MET A 112 -8.01 -3.74 26.22
C MET A 112 -7.61 -3.72 24.74
N LEU A 113 -8.18 -2.79 23.95
CA LEU A 113 -7.80 -2.60 22.56
C LEU A 113 -6.33 -2.22 22.42
N GLN A 114 -5.87 -1.26 23.22
CA GLN A 114 -4.49 -0.79 23.23
C GLN A 114 -3.51 -1.91 23.60
N GLU A 115 -3.80 -2.67 24.66
CA GLU A 115 -2.98 -3.80 25.10
C GLU A 115 -2.79 -4.84 23.97
N VAL A 116 -3.89 -5.25 23.34
CA VAL A 116 -3.86 -6.25 22.25
C VAL A 116 -3.15 -5.69 21.03
N TYR A 117 -3.34 -4.41 20.70
CA TYR A 117 -2.67 -3.75 19.59
C TYR A 117 -1.15 -3.70 19.78
N GLU A 118 -0.68 -3.36 20.99
CA GLU A 118 0.75 -3.33 21.33
C GLU A 118 1.36 -4.73 21.27
N ALA A 119 0.65 -5.75 21.75
CA ALA A 119 1.06 -7.15 21.62
C ALA A 119 1.16 -7.58 20.15
N TYR A 120 0.13 -7.30 19.34
CA TYR A 120 0.11 -7.60 17.91
C TYR A 120 1.25 -6.92 17.15
N THR A 121 1.53 -5.65 17.46
CA THR A 121 2.66 -4.92 16.88
C THR A 121 4.00 -5.59 17.20
N CYS A 122 4.16 -6.09 18.43
CA CYS A 122 5.34 -6.88 18.78
C CYS A 122 5.44 -8.18 17.97
N PHE A 123 4.32 -8.86 17.73
CA PHE A 123 4.31 -10.11 16.97
C PHE A 123 4.72 -9.88 15.51
N LEU A 124 4.21 -8.83 14.85
CA LEU A 124 4.63 -8.47 13.49
C LEU A 124 6.10 -8.08 13.41
N ARG A 125 6.61 -7.29 14.36
CA ARG A 125 8.03 -6.94 14.40
C ARG A 125 8.94 -8.16 14.48
N ARG A 126 8.56 -9.18 15.27
CA ARG A 126 9.30 -10.45 15.30
C ARG A 126 9.29 -11.16 13.95
N CYS A 127 8.19 -11.07 13.20
CA CYS A 127 8.15 -11.60 11.83
C CYS A 127 9.16 -10.86 10.92
N GLU A 128 9.27 -9.53 11.03
CA GLU A 128 10.24 -8.73 10.27
C GLU A 128 11.70 -9.07 10.64
N GLU A 129 11.96 -9.38 11.91
CA GLU A 129 13.29 -9.71 12.43
C GLU A 129 13.92 -10.94 11.76
N TYR A 130 13.13 -11.88 11.22
CA TYR A 130 13.66 -13.03 10.48
C TYR A 130 14.45 -12.60 9.24
N PHE A 131 13.97 -11.60 8.51
CA PHE A 131 14.70 -11.02 7.37
C PHE A 131 15.92 -10.22 7.84
N LEU A 132 15.72 -9.33 8.81
CA LEU A 132 16.72 -8.36 9.24
C LEU A 132 17.90 -9.00 9.97
N SER A 133 17.63 -10.01 10.79
CA SER A 133 18.61 -10.68 11.64
C SER A 133 19.00 -12.08 11.16
N GLN A 134 18.42 -12.54 10.04
CA GLN A 134 18.68 -13.86 9.45
C GLN A 134 18.44 -15.03 10.43
N PHE A 135 17.43 -14.88 11.29
CA PHE A 135 17.04 -15.95 12.21
C PHE A 135 16.29 -17.07 11.49
N LEU A 136 16.35 -18.27 12.07
CA LEU A 136 15.54 -19.38 11.61
C LEU A 136 14.16 -19.32 12.28
N PRO A 137 13.07 -19.45 11.52
CA PRO A 137 11.73 -19.52 12.10
C PRO A 137 11.52 -20.83 12.90
N PRO A 138 10.48 -20.90 13.73
CA PRO A 138 10.10 -22.12 14.43
C PRO A 138 9.88 -23.28 13.45
N GLU A 139 10.15 -24.51 13.91
CA GLU A 139 10.01 -25.71 13.09
C GLU A 139 8.58 -25.83 12.54
N GLY A 140 8.46 -26.02 11.22
CA GLY A 140 7.17 -26.15 10.53
C GLY A 140 6.44 -24.83 10.24
N ILE A 141 6.97 -23.67 10.65
CA ILE A 141 6.37 -22.36 10.38
C ILE A 141 7.17 -21.61 9.32
N SER A 142 6.51 -21.25 8.21
CA SER A 142 7.15 -20.59 7.05
C SER A 142 6.40 -19.36 6.54
N ASN A 143 5.24 -19.06 7.11
CA ASN A 143 4.39 -17.94 6.72
C ASN A 143 4.01 -17.09 7.94
N VAL A 144 3.68 -15.83 7.67
CA VAL A 144 3.37 -14.83 8.71
C VAL A 144 2.11 -15.21 9.47
N GLY A 145 1.07 -15.68 8.79
CA GLY A 145 -0.20 -16.02 9.43
C GLY A 145 -0.08 -17.12 10.49
N ASP A 146 0.64 -18.20 10.22
CA ASP A 146 0.88 -19.29 11.17
C ASP A 146 1.78 -18.83 12.34
N HIS A 147 2.77 -17.98 12.08
CA HIS A 147 3.60 -17.40 13.14
C HIS A 147 2.76 -16.53 14.08
N ILE A 148 1.92 -15.63 13.54
CA ILE A 148 1.04 -14.79 14.36
C ILE A 148 0.02 -15.65 15.13
N LYS A 149 -0.54 -16.70 14.52
CA LYS A 149 -1.45 -17.63 15.22
C LYS A 149 -0.78 -18.31 16.41
N LEU A 150 0.49 -18.73 16.28
CA LEU A 150 1.26 -19.28 17.39
C LEU A 150 1.43 -18.25 18.51
N GLU A 151 1.83 -17.03 18.18
CA GLU A 151 2.03 -15.94 19.16
C GLU A 151 0.73 -15.58 19.90
N VAL A 152 -0.39 -15.50 19.16
CA VAL A 152 -1.72 -15.27 19.74
C VAL A 152 -2.12 -16.40 20.67
N ALA A 153 -1.91 -17.66 20.29
CA ALA A 153 -2.22 -18.81 21.14
C ALA A 153 -1.42 -18.76 22.46
N LEU A 154 -0.12 -18.47 22.39
CA LEU A 154 0.75 -18.34 23.56
C LEU A 154 0.36 -17.15 24.47
N TYR A 155 -0.07 -16.04 23.86
CA TYR A 155 -0.54 -14.88 24.60
C TYR A 155 -1.85 -15.18 25.34
N LEU A 156 -2.82 -15.79 24.65
CA LEU A 156 -4.14 -16.10 25.20
C LEU A 156 -4.14 -17.26 26.20
N ASP A 157 -3.12 -18.12 26.20
CA ASP A 157 -2.95 -19.18 27.21
C ASP A 157 -2.77 -18.62 28.63
N ARG A 158 -2.26 -17.39 28.76
CA ARG A 158 -2.01 -16.73 30.04
C ARG A 158 -3.25 -16.08 30.65
N ILE A 159 -4.37 -16.05 29.92
CA ILE A 159 -5.61 -15.38 30.33
C ILE A 159 -6.59 -16.45 30.83
N ASN A 160 -7.00 -16.29 32.09
CA ASN A 160 -7.93 -17.22 32.75
C ASN A 160 -9.40 -16.92 32.45
N ASP A 161 -9.77 -15.65 32.23
CA ASP A 161 -11.15 -15.28 31.93
C ASP A 161 -11.49 -15.62 30.47
N ASN A 162 -12.38 -16.59 30.28
CA ASN A 162 -12.84 -17.01 28.95
C ASN A 162 -13.52 -15.89 28.15
N LYS A 163 -14.21 -14.95 28.82
CA LYS A 163 -14.85 -13.83 28.15
C LYS A 163 -13.81 -12.85 27.64
N GLU A 164 -12.84 -12.52 28.49
CA GLU A 164 -11.70 -11.67 28.11
C GLU A 164 -10.92 -12.30 26.96
N LYS A 165 -10.59 -13.60 27.07
CA LYS A 165 -9.88 -14.36 26.05
C LYS A 165 -10.60 -14.34 24.70
N HIS A 166 -11.92 -14.50 24.69
CA HIS A 166 -12.72 -14.45 23.47
C HIS A 166 -12.69 -13.05 22.81
N ILE A 167 -12.86 -11.98 23.59
CA ILE A 167 -12.82 -10.61 23.06
C ILE A 167 -11.42 -10.31 22.50
N LYS A 168 -10.36 -10.67 23.22
CA LYS A 168 -8.97 -10.46 22.75
C LYS A 168 -8.66 -11.26 21.49
N GLN A 169 -9.15 -12.50 21.36
CA GLN A 169 -9.06 -13.28 20.11
C GLN A 169 -9.70 -12.52 18.92
N LEU A 170 -10.90 -11.99 19.10
CA LEU A 170 -11.59 -11.23 18.04
C LEU A 170 -10.82 -9.98 17.62
N ILE A 171 -10.18 -9.29 18.57
CA ILE A 171 -9.32 -8.14 18.26
C ILE A 171 -8.11 -8.59 17.44
N PHE A 172 -7.42 -9.68 17.82
CA PHE A 172 -6.32 -10.22 17.03
C PHE A 172 -6.75 -10.64 15.63
N ASP A 173 -7.89 -11.31 15.48
CA ASP A 173 -8.43 -11.72 14.19
C ASP A 173 -8.73 -10.50 13.31
N SER A 174 -9.30 -9.45 13.90
CA SER A 174 -9.54 -8.19 13.20
C SER A 174 -8.24 -7.49 12.79
N LEU A 175 -7.20 -7.52 13.62
CA LEU A 175 -5.90 -6.92 13.30
C LEU A 175 -5.19 -7.69 12.19
N LEU A 176 -5.20 -9.02 12.25
CA LEU A 176 -4.62 -9.87 11.21
C LEU A 176 -5.35 -9.68 9.87
N LYS A 177 -6.68 -9.53 9.89
CA LYS A 177 -7.47 -9.24 8.70
C LYS A 177 -7.28 -7.82 8.18
N ARG A 178 -6.91 -6.87 9.03
CA ARG A 178 -6.50 -5.53 8.59
C ARG A 178 -5.14 -5.60 7.89
N GLU A 179 -4.24 -6.46 8.36
CA GLU A 179 -2.90 -6.63 7.79
C GLU A 179 -2.92 -7.14 6.35
N THR A 180 -3.91 -7.99 6.00
CA THR A 180 -4.07 -8.44 4.61
C THR A 180 -4.32 -7.28 3.65
N CYS A 181 -4.99 -6.21 4.11
CA CYS A 181 -5.18 -4.99 3.31
C CYS A 181 -3.89 -4.19 3.13
N ILE A 182 -2.99 -4.23 4.13
CA ILE A 182 -1.71 -3.51 4.10
C ILE A 182 -0.72 -4.25 3.22
N THR A 183 -0.62 -5.57 3.40
CA THR A 183 0.29 -6.45 2.65
C THR A 183 -0.20 -6.73 1.23
N GLY A 184 -1.51 -6.62 0.97
CA GLY A 184 -2.10 -6.88 -0.34
C GLY A 184 -2.26 -8.36 -0.66
N CYS A 185 -2.63 -9.17 0.33
CA CYS A 185 -2.89 -10.62 0.20
C CYS A 185 -4.34 -10.98 0.59
N ASN A 186 -4.78 -12.20 0.30
CA ASN A 186 -6.10 -12.67 0.75
C ASN A 186 -6.06 -13.24 2.18
N ASP A 187 -4.92 -13.83 2.53
CA ASP A 187 -4.66 -14.46 3.83
C ASP A 187 -3.18 -14.27 4.18
N MET A 188 -2.87 -14.02 5.45
CA MET A 188 -1.48 -13.87 5.90
C MET A 188 -0.68 -15.18 5.82
N ASN A 189 -1.33 -16.33 5.61
CA ASN A 189 -0.65 -17.58 5.30
C ASN A 189 -0.02 -17.59 3.89
N GLU A 190 -0.38 -16.65 3.01
CA GLU A 190 0.26 -16.46 1.69
C GLU A 190 1.56 -15.65 1.78
N VAL A 191 1.83 -15.01 2.92
CA VAL A 191 2.94 -14.09 3.12
C VAL A 191 4.13 -14.87 3.69
N ASN A 192 5.24 -14.86 2.96
CA ASN A 192 6.47 -15.53 3.38
C ASN A 192 7.04 -14.87 4.64
N LEU A 193 7.29 -15.66 5.68
CA LEU A 193 7.75 -15.17 6.97
C LEU A 193 9.14 -14.54 6.90
N ILE A 194 10.07 -15.17 6.19
CA ILE A 194 11.47 -14.72 6.16
C ILE A 194 11.70 -13.54 5.23
N GLU A 195 10.74 -13.21 4.36
CA GLU A 195 10.82 -12.07 3.45
C GLU A 195 10.01 -10.86 3.93
N LEU A 196 9.18 -10.98 4.98
CA LEU A 196 8.31 -9.89 5.42
C LEU A 196 9.09 -8.59 5.68
N GLY A 197 10.24 -8.70 6.36
CA GLY A 197 11.09 -7.56 6.69
C GLY A 197 11.88 -6.98 5.50
N SER A 198 11.70 -7.49 4.28
CA SER A 198 12.34 -6.94 3.08
C SER A 198 11.74 -5.60 2.65
N TYR A 199 10.50 -5.31 3.07
CA TYR A 199 9.82 -4.07 2.75
C TYR A 199 10.38 -2.91 3.58
N ILE A 200 10.70 -1.80 2.92
CA ILE A 200 11.24 -0.61 3.58
C ILE A 200 10.18 0.48 3.57
N GLU A 201 9.70 0.85 4.75
CA GLU A 201 8.79 1.97 4.93
C GLU A 201 9.50 3.32 4.86
N LEU A 202 8.95 4.23 4.05
CA LEU A 202 9.37 5.62 4.04
C LEU A 202 8.81 6.35 5.26
N GLN A 203 9.64 7.21 5.86
CA GLN A 203 9.33 7.90 7.10
C GLN A 203 8.53 9.19 6.87
N GLY A 204 8.04 9.79 7.96
CA GLY A 204 7.40 11.12 7.94
C GLY A 204 5.87 11.11 7.81
N GLY A 205 5.24 9.95 8.03
CA GLY A 205 3.78 9.85 8.09
C GLY A 205 3.12 9.78 6.71
N ASN A 206 1.80 9.57 6.72
CA ASN A 206 1.00 9.35 5.52
C ASN A 206 0.12 10.57 5.26
N ILE A 207 -0.04 10.94 3.98
CA ILE A 207 -0.90 12.06 3.58
C ILE A 207 -1.88 11.65 2.49
N VAL A 208 -2.95 12.43 2.38
CA VAL A 208 -3.93 12.37 1.28
C VAL A 208 -3.87 13.69 0.53
N LEU A 209 -4.01 13.65 -0.79
CA LEU A 209 -4.08 14.85 -1.62
C LEU A 209 -5.51 15.41 -1.58
N PRO A 210 -5.72 16.72 -1.30
CA PRO A 210 -7.06 17.31 -1.26
C PRO A 210 -7.87 17.12 -2.56
N GLY A 211 -7.19 17.11 -3.72
CA GLY A 211 -7.80 16.86 -5.03
C GLY A 211 -7.93 15.36 -5.41
N GLY A 212 -7.65 14.46 -4.47
CA GLY A 212 -7.55 13.03 -4.68
C GLY A 212 -6.19 12.61 -5.28
N TYR A 213 -5.77 11.38 -5.00
CA TYR A 213 -4.49 10.84 -5.46
C TYR A 213 -4.35 10.88 -6.98
N SER A 214 -5.45 10.68 -7.72
CA SER A 214 -5.46 10.73 -9.19
C SER A 214 -5.05 12.08 -9.80
N SER A 215 -4.98 13.16 -9.00
CA SER A 215 -4.42 14.45 -9.43
C SER A 215 -2.95 14.36 -9.87
N VAL A 216 -2.18 13.38 -9.36
CA VAL A 216 -0.78 13.16 -9.77
C VAL A 216 -0.63 12.76 -11.24
N LEU A 217 -1.71 12.32 -11.90
CA LEU A 217 -1.69 11.98 -13.33
C LEU A 217 -1.68 13.21 -14.24
N GLN A 218 -1.98 14.39 -13.68
CA GLN A 218 -2.04 15.67 -14.40
C GLN A 218 -0.87 16.60 -14.05
N ALA A 219 0.03 16.14 -13.17
CA ALA A 219 1.29 16.79 -12.82
C ALA A 219 2.36 16.43 -13.85
#